data_AF-A0A2N0QGE9-F1
#
_entry.id   AF-A0A2N0QGE9-F1
#
_cell.length_a   1.000
_cell.length_b   1.000
_cell.length_c   1.000
_cell.angle_alpha   90.00
_cell.angle_beta   90.00
_cell.angle_gamma   90.00
#
_symmetry.space_group_name_H-M   'P 1'
#
loop_
_entity.id
_entity.type
_entity.pdbx_description
1 polymer ?
#
loop_
_entity_poly.entity_id
_entity_poly.type
_entity_poly.pdbx_seq_one_letter_code
_entity_poly.pdbx_strand_id
1 'polypeptide(L)'
;QPVFCEDKVRYVGDAIAAVAAESVEIANEAIKLIEVSYEPLPIIDSPEKGLDSNAPKLHPGGNIAHRSEYQNGDVLKAFEQCDVIVEESYELPRQLHAYMETEGGVVVPEKSGGITVYAATQHGFRDRFQLSRILGIPE
;
A
#
# COMPACT_ATOMS: atom_id res chain seq x y z
N GLN A 1 1.57 -5.25 -4.95
CA GLN A 1 2.65 -4.28 -4.69
C GLN A 1 3.96 -5.04 -4.70
N PRO A 2 5.02 -4.52 -5.34
CA PRO A 2 6.33 -5.16 -5.31
C PRO A 2 6.99 -4.98 -3.93
N VAL A 3 7.96 -5.84 -3.61
CA VAL A 3 8.76 -5.70 -2.36
C VAL A 3 9.72 -4.52 -2.48
N PHE A 4 10.44 -4.45 -3.60
CA PHE A 4 11.23 -3.29 -4.01
C PHE A 4 10.73 -2.79 -5.35
N CYS A 5 10.64 -1.48 -5.52
CA CYS A 5 10.23 -0.87 -6.78
C CYS A 5 11.26 -1.16 -7.88
N GLU A 6 10.75 -1.53 -9.06
CA GLU A 6 11.58 -1.81 -10.24
C GLU A 6 11.49 -0.66 -11.26
N ASP A 7 10.30 -0.41 -11.80
CA ASP A 7 10.07 0.56 -12.88
C ASP A 7 9.74 1.98 -12.37
N LYS A 8 8.91 2.09 -11.33
CA LYS A 8 8.50 3.38 -10.77
C LYS A 8 8.12 3.28 -9.31
N VAL A 9 8.37 4.38 -8.59
CA VAL A 9 7.79 4.65 -7.27
C VAL A 9 6.44 5.35 -7.44
N ARG A 10 5.50 5.06 -6.55
CA ARG A 10 4.10 5.52 -6.61
C ARG A 10 3.75 6.48 -5.48
N TYR A 11 4.47 6.42 -4.37
CA TYR A 11 4.27 7.32 -3.25
C TYR A 11 5.57 7.53 -2.45
N VAL A 12 5.60 8.58 -1.62
CA VAL A 12 6.71 8.84 -0.70
C VAL A 12 6.75 7.76 0.37
N GLY A 13 7.81 6.94 0.36
CA GLY A 13 7.97 5.79 1.26
C GLY A 13 7.94 4.44 0.57
N ASP A 14 7.73 4.38 -0.76
CA ASP A 14 7.94 3.15 -1.54
C ASP A 14 9.38 2.65 -1.38
N ALA A 15 9.54 1.36 -1.06
CA ALA A 15 10.85 0.75 -0.89
C ALA A 15 11.54 0.49 -2.24
N ILE A 16 12.84 0.76 -2.33
CA ILE A 16 13.65 0.61 -3.55
C ILE A 16 14.83 -0.32 -3.33
N ALA A 17 15.42 -0.28 -2.13
CA ALA A 17 16.53 -1.12 -1.72
C ALA A 17 16.48 -1.33 -0.20
N ALA A 18 17.29 -2.28 0.29
CA ALA A 18 17.54 -2.51 1.70
C ALA A 18 19.04 -2.74 1.95
N VAL A 19 19.48 -2.51 3.18
CA VAL A 19 20.86 -2.73 3.63
C VAL A 19 20.86 -3.73 4.77
N ALA A 20 21.77 -4.70 4.71
CA ALA A 20 22.11 -5.59 5.81
C ALA A 20 23.54 -5.29 6.26
N ALA A 21 23.75 -5.17 7.56
CA ALA A 21 25.06 -4.86 8.15
C ALA A 21 25.21 -5.52 9.53
N GLU A 22 26.44 -5.54 10.04
CA GLU A 22 26.77 -6.11 11.36
C GLU A 22 26.25 -5.26 12.53
N SER A 23 25.92 -3.99 12.28
CA SER A 23 25.33 -3.09 13.28
C SER A 23 24.37 -2.08 12.63
N VAL A 24 23.48 -1.52 13.44
CA VAL A 24 22.50 -0.51 13.00
C VAL A 24 23.19 0.77 12.53
N GLU A 25 24.30 1.14 13.16
CA GLU A 25 25.12 2.30 12.79
C GLU A 25 25.70 2.13 11.39
N ILE A 26 26.25 0.96 11.08
CA ILE A 26 26.79 0.66 9.74
C ILE A 26 25.65 0.68 8.71
N ALA A 27 24.50 0.09 9.02
CA ALA A 27 23.34 0.11 8.13
C ALA A 27 22.88 1.54 7.81
N ASN A 28 22.83 2.40 8.84
CA ASN A 28 22.42 3.80 8.71
C ASN A 28 23.41 4.67 7.91
N GLU A 29 24.71 4.36 7.94
CA GLU A 29 25.67 5.06 7.08
C GLU A 29 25.64 4.49 5.66
N ALA A 30 25.58 3.17 5.50
CA ALA A 30 25.55 2.52 4.19
C ALA A 30 24.30 2.89 3.37
N ILE A 31 23.14 3.03 3.98
CA ILE A 31 21.90 3.41 3.26
C ILE A 31 22.02 4.81 2.62
N LYS A 32 22.78 5.73 3.23
CA LYS A 32 23.00 7.08 2.68
C LYS A 32 23.88 7.10 1.44
N LEU A 33 24.63 6.02 1.20
CA LEU A 33 25.50 5.87 0.03
C LEU A 33 24.74 5.37 -1.21
N ILE A 34 23.48 4.97 -1.05
CA ILE A 34 22.64 4.56 -2.18
C ILE A 34 22.18 5.82 -2.93
N GLU A 35 22.65 5.97 -4.16
CA GLU A 35 22.17 7.01 -5.08
C GLU A 35 21.05 6.45 -5.97
N VAL A 36 19.93 7.17 -6.04
CA VAL A 36 18.81 6.84 -6.93
C VAL A 36 18.51 8.03 -7.81
N SER A 37 18.50 7.82 -9.13
CA SER A 37 18.11 8.84 -10.11
C SER A 37 16.65 8.63 -10.49
N TYR A 38 15.87 9.72 -10.49
CA TYR A 38 14.44 9.69 -10.82
C TYR A 38 14.17 10.59 -12.02
N GLU A 39 13.23 10.16 -12.86
CA GLU A 39 12.47 11.05 -13.73
C GLU A 39 11.16 11.42 -13.02
N PRO A 40 10.97 12.68 -12.59
CA PRO A 40 9.76 13.08 -11.89
C PRO A 40 8.52 12.93 -12.77
N LEU A 41 7.47 12.32 -12.21
CA LEU A 41 6.16 12.19 -12.85
C LEU A 41 5.16 13.17 -12.24
N PRO A 42 4.07 13.52 -12.95
CA PRO A 42 2.99 14.33 -12.38
C PRO A 42 2.41 13.70 -11.10
N ILE A 43 2.18 14.53 -10.09
CA ILE A 43 1.66 14.09 -8.79
C ILE A 43 0.13 13.96 -8.86
N ILE A 44 -0.38 12.79 -8.43
CA ILE A 44 -1.79 12.52 -8.22
C ILE A 44 -2.00 12.37 -6.70
N ASP A 45 -2.59 13.37 -6.06
CA ASP A 45 -2.77 13.45 -4.61
C ASP A 45 -4.25 13.45 -4.17
N SER A 46 -5.17 13.27 -5.13
CA SER A 46 -6.62 13.32 -4.92
C SER A 46 -7.36 12.42 -5.93
N PRO A 47 -8.53 11.87 -5.57
CA PRO A 47 -9.35 11.08 -6.49
C PRO A 47 -9.72 11.85 -7.77
N GLU A 48 -10.04 13.14 -7.67
CA GLU A 48 -10.44 13.99 -8.80
C GLU A 48 -9.30 14.09 -9.82
N LYS A 49 -8.06 14.33 -9.37
CA LYS A 49 -6.88 14.31 -10.25
C LYS A 49 -6.63 12.93 -10.84
N GLY A 50 -6.89 11.87 -10.08
CA GLY A 50 -6.74 10.49 -10.57
C GLY A 50 -7.75 10.13 -11.66
N LEU A 51 -8.94 10.74 -11.63
CA LEU A 51 -10.02 10.54 -12.58
C LEU A 51 -9.92 11.40 -13.84
N ASP A 52 -9.05 12.42 -13.86
CA ASP A 52 -8.80 13.23 -15.05
C ASP A 52 -8.35 12.33 -16.21
N SER A 53 -8.95 12.54 -17.39
CA SER A 53 -8.65 11.73 -18.59
C SER A 53 -7.19 11.83 -19.05
N ASN A 54 -6.49 12.89 -18.65
CA ASN A 54 -5.09 13.15 -18.95
C ASN A 54 -4.15 12.71 -17.82
N ALA A 55 -4.69 12.21 -16.69
CA ALA A 55 -3.87 11.74 -15.58
C ALA A 55 -2.98 10.57 -16.03
N PRO A 56 -1.70 10.54 -15.62
CA PRO A 56 -0.88 9.36 -15.86
C PRO A 56 -1.51 8.14 -15.17
N LYS A 57 -1.50 7.00 -15.86
CA LYS A 57 -2.01 5.75 -15.30
C LYS A 57 -1.01 5.19 -14.30
N LEU A 58 -1.42 5.05 -13.03
CA LEU A 58 -0.59 4.49 -11.96
C LEU A 58 -0.36 2.99 -12.13
N HIS A 59 -1.36 2.29 -12.67
CA HIS A 59 -1.35 0.87 -13.00
C HIS A 59 -1.82 0.65 -14.45
N PRO A 60 -1.45 -0.48 -15.09
CA PRO A 60 -1.88 -0.79 -16.45
C PRO A 60 -3.40 -0.74 -16.66
N GLY A 61 -4.18 -1.10 -15.61
CA GLY A 61 -5.64 -1.06 -15.61
C GLY A 61 -6.28 0.33 -15.42
N GLY A 62 -5.48 1.39 -15.22
CA GLY A 62 -5.96 2.75 -14.93
C GLY A 62 -5.92 3.09 -13.44
N ASN A 63 -6.59 4.20 -13.09
CA ASN A 63 -6.56 4.80 -11.74
C ASN A 63 -7.77 4.42 -10.87
N ILE A 64 -8.76 3.70 -11.42
CA ILE A 64 -9.89 3.17 -10.65
C ILE A 64 -9.52 1.76 -10.18
N ALA A 65 -9.20 1.62 -8.90
CA ALA A 65 -8.81 0.33 -8.33
C ALA A 65 -9.99 -0.65 -8.22
N HIS A 66 -11.18 -0.14 -7.90
CA HIS A 66 -12.38 -0.96 -7.69
C HIS A 66 -13.65 -0.13 -7.91
N ARG A 67 -14.72 -0.76 -8.40
CA ARG A 67 -16.06 -0.17 -8.52
C ARG A 67 -17.07 -1.14 -7.93
N SER A 68 -17.84 -0.66 -6.97
CA SER A 68 -18.97 -1.39 -6.38
C SER A 68 -20.24 -0.58 -6.56
N GLU A 69 -21.32 -1.27 -6.89
CA GLU A 69 -22.66 -0.70 -7.02
C GLU A 69 -23.60 -1.48 -6.11
N TYR A 70 -24.53 -0.77 -5.48
CA TYR A 70 -25.56 -1.34 -4.63
C TYR A 70 -26.87 -0.63 -4.90
N GLN A 71 -27.92 -1.40 -5.12
CA GLN A 71 -29.27 -0.90 -5.30
C GLN A 71 -30.23 -1.80 -4.52
N ASN A 72 -31.19 -1.18 -3.84
CA ASN A 72 -32.27 -1.88 -3.19
C ASN A 72 -33.60 -1.20 -3.53
N GLY A 73 -34.48 -1.89 -4.24
CA GLY A 73 -35.74 -1.34 -4.71
C GLY A 73 -35.61 -0.31 -5.83
N ASP A 74 -36.68 0.46 -6.02
CA ASP A 74 -36.77 1.56 -7.00
C ASP A 74 -36.59 2.91 -6.30
N VAL A 75 -35.33 3.34 -6.24
CA VAL A 75 -34.94 4.57 -5.54
C VAL A 75 -35.53 5.81 -6.22
N LEU A 76 -35.63 5.82 -7.56
CA LEU A 76 -36.16 6.96 -8.31
C LEU A 76 -37.64 7.17 -7.98
N LYS A 77 -38.44 6.10 -7.97
CA LYS A 77 -39.84 6.16 -7.56
C LYS A 77 -40.01 6.55 -6.09
N ALA A 78 -39.10 6.12 -5.21
CA ALA A 78 -39.14 6.50 -3.81
C ALA A 78 -38.92 8.01 -3.62
N PHE A 79 -37.95 8.60 -4.34
CA PHE A 79 -37.69 10.05 -4.30
C PHE A 79 -38.91 10.89 -4.70
N GLU A 80 -39.68 10.45 -5.71
CA GLU A 80 -40.91 11.15 -6.13
C GLU A 80 -41.99 11.21 -5.05
N GLN A 81 -41.93 10.32 -4.05
CA GLN A 81 -42.93 10.19 -2.99
C GLN A 81 -42.49 10.83 -1.67
N CYS A 82 -41.26 11.37 -1.59
CA CYS A 82 -40.75 11.99 -0.38
C CYS A 82 -41.32 13.40 -0.18
N ASP A 83 -41.78 13.72 1.02
CA ASP A 83 -42.17 15.08 1.38
C ASP A 83 -40.95 16.03 1.50
N VAL A 84 -39.79 15.49 1.88
CA VAL A 84 -38.53 16.21 2.04
C VAL A 84 -37.37 15.35 1.57
N ILE A 85 -36.43 15.95 0.84
CA ILE A 85 -35.18 15.35 0.41
C ILE A 85 -34.05 16.24 0.95
N VAL A 86 -33.05 15.61 1.58
CA VAL A 86 -31.85 16.28 2.08
C VAL A 86 -30.64 15.65 1.40
N GLU A 87 -29.77 16.48 0.85
CA GLU A 87 -28.54 16.08 0.21
C GLU A 87 -27.39 16.85 0.85
N GLU A 88 -26.35 16.12 1.26
CA GLU A 88 -25.17 16.67 1.92
C GLU A 88 -23.93 15.93 1.43
N SER A 89 -22.79 16.62 1.41
CA SER A 89 -21.49 16.06 1.07
C SER A 89 -20.59 16.04 2.30
N TYR A 90 -19.91 14.92 2.54
CA TYR A 90 -19.03 14.72 3.69
C TYR A 90 -17.64 14.32 3.22
N GLU A 91 -16.61 14.95 3.78
CA GLU A 91 -15.22 14.59 3.57
C GLU A 91 -14.58 14.24 4.91
N LEU A 92 -13.82 13.14 4.94
CA LEU A 92 -13.12 12.66 6.13
C LEU A 92 -11.61 12.76 5.91
N PRO A 93 -10.84 13.19 6.91
CA PRO A 93 -9.39 13.26 6.78
C PRO A 93 -8.77 11.85 6.76
N ARG A 94 -7.52 11.78 6.29
CA ARG A 94 -6.71 10.58 6.48
C ARG A 94 -6.33 10.43 7.95
N GLN A 95 -6.65 9.29 8.54
CA GLN A 95 -6.27 8.93 9.91
C GLN A 95 -5.25 7.79 9.90
N LEU A 96 -4.25 7.87 10.78
CA LEU A 96 -3.29 6.79 11.04
C LEU A 96 -3.67 6.03 12.31
N HIS A 97 -3.33 4.76 12.36
CA HIS A 97 -3.65 3.87 13.49
C HIS A 97 -3.03 4.31 14.82
N ALA A 98 -1.83 4.90 14.78
CA ALA A 98 -1.12 5.44 15.93
C ALA A 98 -0.98 4.45 17.12
N TYR A 99 -0.69 3.18 16.82
CA TYR A 99 -0.30 2.21 17.82
C TYR A 99 1.03 2.63 18.52
N MET A 100 1.21 2.23 19.78
CA MET A 100 2.35 2.66 20.59
C MET A 100 3.66 1.92 20.24
N GLU A 101 3.56 0.67 19.79
CA GLU A 101 4.70 -0.14 19.36
C GLU A 101 5.00 0.13 17.88
N THR A 102 6.21 0.56 17.54
CA THR A 102 6.59 0.80 16.14
C THR A 102 6.71 -0.49 15.35
N GLU A 103 6.46 -0.43 14.04
CA GLU A 103 6.64 -1.58 13.14
C GLU A 103 8.07 -2.12 13.21
N GLY A 104 8.20 -3.45 13.28
CA GLY A 104 9.48 -4.12 13.38
C GLY A 104 9.32 -5.63 13.42
N GLY A 105 10.44 -6.32 13.22
CA GLY A 105 10.47 -7.78 13.30
C GLY A 105 11.88 -8.35 13.16
N VAL A 106 12.00 -9.63 13.47
CA VAL A 106 13.22 -10.41 13.36
C VAL A 106 12.94 -11.63 12.50
N VAL A 107 13.77 -11.83 11.47
CA VAL A 107 13.75 -13.02 10.63
C VAL A 107 14.95 -13.88 10.99
N VAL A 108 14.71 -15.13 11.33
CA VAL A 108 15.74 -16.11 11.70
C VAL A 108 15.78 -17.19 10.62
N PRO A 109 16.84 -17.23 9.79
CA PRO A 109 17.05 -18.33 8.86
C PRO A 109 17.26 -19.66 9.59
N GLU A 110 16.62 -20.71 9.11
CA GLU A 110 16.74 -22.05 9.69
C GLU A 110 17.69 -22.94 8.91
N LYS A 111 18.31 -23.90 9.61
CA LYS A 111 19.16 -24.93 8.98
C LYS A 111 18.39 -25.82 7.99
N SER A 112 17.07 -25.90 8.14
CA SER A 112 16.16 -26.62 7.24
C SER A 112 15.98 -25.94 5.88
N GLY A 113 16.46 -24.70 5.72
CA GLY A 113 16.22 -23.86 4.54
C GLY A 113 14.97 -22.99 4.63
N GLY A 114 14.22 -23.08 5.74
CA GLY A 114 13.10 -22.19 6.05
C GLY A 114 13.52 -20.91 6.79
N ILE A 115 12.51 -20.16 7.23
CA ILE A 115 12.69 -18.99 8.10
C ILE A 115 11.65 -19.01 9.23
N THR A 116 12.04 -18.54 10.41
CA THR A 116 11.10 -18.15 11.47
C THR A 116 11.01 -16.62 11.50
N VAL A 117 9.79 -16.08 11.55
CA VAL A 117 9.54 -14.63 11.57
C VAL A 117 8.84 -14.24 12.85
N TYR A 118 9.44 -13.34 13.60
CA TYR A 118 8.85 -12.68 14.76
C TYR A 118 8.48 -11.26 14.31
N ALA A 119 7.19 -10.95 14.21
CA ALA A 119 6.71 -9.64 13.78
C ALA A 119 5.41 -9.29 14.50
N ALA A 120 5.17 -7.99 14.71
CA ALA A 120 3.90 -7.47 15.18
C ALA A 120 2.88 -7.50 14.02
N THR A 121 2.15 -8.61 13.87
CA THR A 121 1.16 -8.81 12.80
C THR A 121 -0.20 -9.23 13.35
N GLN A 122 -1.25 -8.87 12.61
CA GLN A 122 -2.62 -9.30 12.86
C GLN A 122 -3.06 -10.49 11.98
N HIS A 123 -2.26 -10.87 10.97
CA HIS A 123 -2.63 -11.84 9.94
C HIS A 123 -1.49 -12.82 9.59
N GLY A 124 -0.91 -13.51 10.59
CA GLY A 124 0.29 -14.35 10.39
C GLY A 124 0.20 -15.41 9.27
N PHE A 125 -0.97 -16.03 9.03
CA PHE A 125 -1.13 -16.96 7.90
C PHE A 125 -1.00 -16.28 6.53
N ARG A 126 -1.49 -15.04 6.41
CA ARG A 126 -1.37 -14.26 5.18
C ARG A 126 0.08 -13.84 4.94
N ASP A 127 0.78 -13.45 6.00
CA ASP A 127 2.20 -13.10 5.92
C ASP A 127 3.04 -14.29 5.49
N ARG A 128 2.80 -15.48 6.08
CA ARG A 128 3.45 -16.73 5.67
C ARG A 128 3.24 -17.02 4.18
N PHE A 129 2.01 -16.93 3.70
CA PHE A 129 1.69 -17.10 2.27
C PHE A 129 2.36 -16.05 1.37
N GLN A 130 2.45 -14.79 1.81
CA GLN A 130 3.11 -13.75 1.03
C GLN A 130 4.63 -13.94 0.99
N LEU A 131 5.26 -14.26 2.13
CA LEU A 131 6.70 -14.48 2.24
C LEU A 131 7.17 -15.70 1.43
N SER A 132 6.41 -16.80 1.45
CA SER A 132 6.74 -18.00 0.66
C SER A 132 6.83 -17.67 -0.83
N ARG A 133 5.87 -16.90 -1.34
CA ARG A 133 5.85 -16.43 -2.74
C ARG A 133 6.95 -15.43 -3.07
N ILE A 134 7.29 -14.52 -2.15
CA ILE A 134 8.35 -13.52 -2.34
C ILE A 134 9.72 -14.22 -2.41
N LEU A 135 9.98 -15.14 -1.48
CA LEU A 135 11.28 -15.80 -1.35
C LEU A 135 11.41 -17.03 -2.27
N GLY A 136 10.32 -17.46 -2.90
CA GLY A 136 10.31 -18.64 -3.77
C GLY A 136 10.51 -19.95 -3.00
N ILE A 137 10.01 -20.03 -1.76
CA ILE A 137 10.11 -21.22 -0.89
C ILE A 137 8.72 -21.84 -0.65
N PRO A 138 8.63 -23.14 -0.30
CA PRO A 138 7.37 -23.74 0.16
C PRO A 138 6.79 -23.03 1.39
N GLU A 139 5.46 -23.11 1.57
CA GLU A 139 4.77 -22.60 2.76
C GLU A 139 4.94 -23.50 3.98
#